data_AF-A0A1S3VPT9-F1
#
_entry.id   AF-A0A1S3VPT9-F1
#
_cell.length_a   1.000
_cell.length_b   1.000
_cell.length_c   1.000
_cell.angle_alpha   90.00
_cell.angle_beta   90.00
_cell.angle_gamma   90.00
#
_symmetry.space_group_name_H-M   'P 1'
#
loop_
_entity.id
_entity.type
_entity.pdbx_description
1 polymer ?
#
loop_
_entity_poly.entity_id
_entity_poly.type
_entity_poly.pdbx_seq_one_letter_code
_entity_poly.pdbx_strand_id
1 'polypeptide(L)'
;MIHFEHRRPSTSSGKVFTVKRNGHRLRFSIVRVALCCLHMRSPKAESDDRDVTIARGEGEDELLPGFQGLKFDSGSGSGKKKKSIHPPIETHWDPHSSTSGKKSNSSPIKSLLSLSFPFMKFRRSKSLVMILEGARDPKDKQIVESFREMLLQESLLPPKHDDYHTLLRFLRMRDFDMSKSKEMFQNYLNWRKEFRVDQLPKEFNFTEYNEVKSCYPHGYHGVDRYGRPLYIERIGMVDLNKLGQVTTFERFIKHHVLEQEKTLKLRYPACSLAAKRHIASTTSILDVNGVGMSNFSKPARYLFMEIQKIDSCYYPETLNKLFIINAGSGFKMLWKAVKTFLDERTVAKIQVLGSNYLSVLLEAIEPSNLPTFLGGNCTCSDYGGCLMSDRGPWKNPEVLEMIQAVNLREEIDGKCEDVEVATEDSSMPKKVEMQTKDGDNTLSLLEETVCAGSDSACTCRLAMQKIDCLEATVGDIQNKIKTLEDALQKSIVPLKEQDSDQPAV
;
A
#
# COMPACT_ATOMS: atom_id res chain seq x y z
N MET A 1 24.96 -32.86 -23.07
CA MET A 1 23.88 -33.52 -23.85
C MET A 1 23.22 -34.56 -22.96
N ILE A 2 21.96 -34.36 -22.58
CA ILE A 2 21.20 -35.32 -21.76
C ILE A 2 20.30 -36.10 -22.72
N HIS A 3 20.59 -37.38 -22.93
CA HIS A 3 19.71 -38.29 -23.65
C HIS A 3 18.65 -38.83 -22.69
N PHE A 4 17.38 -38.61 -23.01
CA PHE A 4 16.25 -39.24 -22.33
C PHE A 4 15.85 -40.51 -23.09
N GLU A 5 16.19 -41.67 -22.55
CA GLU A 5 15.68 -42.95 -23.06
C GLU A 5 14.36 -43.29 -22.35
N HIS A 6 13.27 -43.30 -23.11
CA HIS A 6 11.96 -43.71 -22.63
C HIS A 6 11.77 -45.22 -22.81
N ARG A 7 11.87 -46.01 -21.72
CA ARG A 7 11.25 -47.34 -21.68
C ARG A 7 9.93 -47.27 -20.91
N ARG A 8 8.86 -47.80 -21.52
CA ARG A 8 7.55 -48.00 -20.86
C ARG A 8 7.66 -49.18 -19.88
N PRO A 9 7.16 -49.06 -18.63
CA PRO A 9 6.85 -50.23 -17.81
C PRO A 9 5.37 -50.59 -17.90
N SER A 10 5.11 -51.89 -17.99
CA SER A 10 3.82 -52.53 -17.78
C SER A 10 3.47 -52.58 -16.28
N THR A 11 2.18 -52.44 -16.00
CA THR A 11 1.44 -52.80 -14.77
C THR A 11 1.75 -52.05 -13.45
N SER A 12 0.66 -51.50 -12.89
CA SER A 12 0.40 -50.95 -11.56
C SER A 12 1.53 -51.01 -10.50
N SER A 13 2.42 -50.03 -10.51
CA SER A 13 3.05 -49.49 -9.30
C SER A 13 3.63 -48.10 -9.61
N GLY A 14 3.62 -47.20 -8.63
CA GLY A 14 3.84 -45.76 -8.82
C GLY A 14 5.08 -45.36 -9.63
N LYS A 15 4.98 -44.26 -10.38
CA LYS A 15 6.07 -43.72 -11.20
C LYS A 15 7.30 -43.40 -10.33
N VAL A 16 8.37 -44.17 -10.51
CA VAL A 16 9.70 -43.92 -9.91
C VAL A 16 10.55 -43.17 -10.93
N PHE A 17 11.09 -42.01 -10.55
CA PHE A 17 12.07 -41.28 -11.37
C PHE A 17 13.48 -41.60 -10.88
N THR A 18 14.39 -41.84 -11.83
CA THR A 18 15.81 -42.07 -11.53
C THR A 18 16.63 -40.95 -12.16
N VAL A 19 17.37 -40.20 -11.34
CA VAL A 19 18.34 -39.19 -11.81
C VAL A 19 19.74 -39.71 -11.50
N LYS A 20 20.64 -39.72 -12.49
CA LYS A 20 22.05 -40.06 -12.31
C LYS A 20 22.87 -38.77 -12.23
N ARG A 21 23.61 -38.59 -11.13
CA ARG A 21 24.70 -37.61 -11.01
C ARG A 21 25.88 -38.31 -10.36
N ASN A 22 27.07 -38.22 -10.97
CA ASN A 22 28.33 -38.79 -10.49
C ASN A 22 28.26 -40.28 -10.12
N GLY A 23 27.74 -41.13 -11.00
CA GLY A 23 27.77 -42.59 -10.80
C GLY A 23 26.79 -43.16 -9.76
N HIS A 24 26.22 -42.33 -8.89
CA HIS A 24 25.27 -42.77 -7.86
C HIS A 24 23.82 -42.71 -8.36
N ARG A 25 23.06 -43.78 -8.07
CA ARG A 25 21.68 -43.98 -8.51
C ARG A 25 20.74 -43.69 -7.33
N LEU A 26 20.18 -42.48 -7.27
CA LEU A 26 19.20 -42.13 -6.23
C LEU A 26 17.78 -42.45 -6.73
N ARG A 27 17.07 -43.31 -5.97
CA ARG A 27 15.66 -43.65 -6.21
C ARG A 27 14.78 -42.80 -5.30
N PHE A 28 13.88 -42.01 -5.88
CA PHE A 28 12.88 -41.25 -5.12
C PHE A 28 11.48 -41.80 -5.41
N SER A 29 10.73 -42.13 -4.36
CA SER A 29 9.29 -42.39 -4.43
C SER A 29 8.53 -41.09 -4.19
N ILE A 30 7.55 -40.77 -5.05
CA ILE A 30 6.64 -39.61 -4.95
C ILE A 30 6.04 -39.45 -3.53
N VAL A 31 5.88 -40.56 -2.82
CA VAL A 31 5.32 -40.62 -1.47
C VAL A 31 6.21 -39.90 -0.43
N ARG A 32 7.54 -39.85 -0.62
CA ARG A 32 8.47 -39.26 0.37
C ARG A 32 8.49 -37.73 0.33
N VAL A 33 8.26 -37.13 -0.84
CA VAL A 33 8.11 -35.67 -0.99
C VAL A 33 6.79 -35.20 -0.38
N ALA A 34 5.71 -35.97 -0.59
CA ALA A 34 4.41 -35.69 0.03
C ALA A 34 4.42 -35.91 1.55
N LEU A 35 5.11 -36.94 2.06
CA LEU A 35 5.23 -37.18 3.50
C LEU A 35 6.01 -36.09 4.22
N CYS A 36 7.05 -35.51 3.60
CA CYS A 36 7.79 -34.40 4.19
C CYS A 36 6.91 -33.12 4.33
N CYS A 37 5.92 -32.95 3.45
CA CYS A 37 4.90 -31.91 3.57
C CYS A 37 3.78 -32.25 4.57
N LEU A 38 3.50 -33.53 4.84
CA LEU A 38 2.42 -33.98 5.72
C LEU A 38 2.84 -34.23 7.18
N HIS A 39 4.12 -34.49 7.46
CA HIS A 39 4.65 -34.74 8.81
C HIS A 39 4.76 -33.49 9.71
N MET A 40 4.24 -32.34 9.29
CA MET A 40 4.31 -31.07 10.02
C MET A 40 2.93 -30.54 10.45
N ARG A 41 1.96 -31.45 10.68
CA ARG A 41 0.86 -31.16 11.60
C ARG A 41 1.39 -31.34 13.02
N SER A 42 1.32 -30.29 13.83
CA SER A 42 1.68 -30.31 15.26
C SER A 42 1.03 -31.54 15.95
N PRO A 43 1.79 -32.38 16.67
CA PRO A 43 1.20 -33.41 17.50
C PRO A 43 0.51 -32.73 18.69
N LYS A 44 -0.77 -33.07 18.90
CA LYS A 44 -1.41 -32.85 20.20
C LYS A 44 -0.60 -33.59 21.26
N ALA A 45 -0.38 -32.93 22.38
CA ALA A 45 0.24 -33.51 23.55
C ALA A 45 -0.56 -34.74 24.01
N GLU A 46 0.10 -35.90 24.02
CA GLU A 46 -0.22 -37.02 24.89
C GLU A 46 1.06 -37.33 25.66
N SER A 47 0.93 -37.25 26.98
CA SER A 47 1.92 -37.69 27.95
C SER A 47 2.14 -39.19 27.80
N ASP A 48 3.39 -39.61 27.64
CA ASP A 48 3.86 -40.71 28.46
C ASP A 48 5.39 -40.74 28.56
N ASP A 49 5.78 -40.98 29.80
CA ASP A 49 7.12 -41.07 30.36
C ASP A 49 7.96 -42.14 29.64
N ARG A 50 9.18 -41.76 29.21
CA ARG A 50 10.34 -42.66 29.23
C ARG A 50 11.65 -41.95 28.92
N ASP A 51 12.47 -41.95 29.96
CA ASP A 51 13.84 -41.54 30.13
C ASP A 51 14.80 -42.17 29.09
N VAL A 52 15.56 -41.35 28.35
CA VAL A 52 16.84 -41.75 27.71
C VAL A 52 17.79 -40.55 27.68
N THR A 53 18.74 -40.59 28.62
CA THR A 53 19.93 -39.73 28.70
C THR A 53 20.97 -40.13 27.65
N ILE A 54 21.36 -39.22 26.75
CA ILE A 54 22.70 -39.24 26.10
C ILE A 54 23.24 -37.81 25.99
N ALA A 55 24.51 -37.69 26.39
CA ALA A 55 25.23 -36.48 26.73
C ALA A 55 25.73 -35.62 25.55
N ARG A 56 25.68 -34.30 25.79
CA ARG A 56 26.69 -33.24 25.59
C ARG A 56 27.53 -33.23 24.29
N GLY A 57 27.28 -32.19 23.48
CA GLY A 57 28.23 -31.61 22.53
C GLY A 57 27.94 -30.11 22.42
N GLU A 58 28.84 -29.30 22.98
CA GLU A 58 28.74 -27.84 23.08
C GLU A 58 28.94 -27.18 21.71
N GLY A 59 28.13 -26.15 21.43
CA GLY A 59 28.16 -25.33 20.23
C GLY A 59 27.12 -24.23 20.37
N GLU A 60 27.56 -23.10 20.91
CA GLU A 60 26.76 -21.91 21.17
C GLU A 60 26.34 -21.25 19.85
N ASP A 61 25.05 -21.29 19.52
CA ASP A 61 24.41 -20.35 18.59
C ASP A 61 23.50 -19.45 19.45
N GLU A 62 23.93 -18.21 19.68
CA GLU A 62 23.09 -17.16 20.26
C GLU A 62 21.88 -16.89 19.33
N LEU A 63 20.73 -17.43 19.70
CA LEU A 63 19.43 -17.08 19.15
C LEU A 63 19.02 -15.69 19.67
N LEU A 64 18.91 -14.73 18.75
CA LEU A 64 18.27 -13.44 19.00
C LEU A 64 16.81 -13.64 19.50
N PRO A 65 16.38 -12.95 20.57
CA PRO A 65 15.04 -13.07 21.10
C PRO A 65 14.08 -12.14 20.34
N GLY A 66 12.96 -12.67 19.86
CA GLY A 66 11.87 -11.83 19.34
C GLY A 66 10.80 -12.62 18.61
N PHE A 67 9.55 -12.47 19.08
CA PHE A 67 8.31 -13.00 18.50
C PHE A 67 8.01 -14.49 18.68
N GLN A 68 7.73 -14.88 19.92
CA GLN A 68 6.72 -15.92 20.18
C GLN A 68 5.36 -15.25 20.39
N GLY A 69 4.34 -15.72 19.67
CA GLY A 69 2.94 -15.55 20.08
C GLY A 69 2.01 -14.83 19.10
N LEU A 70 1.82 -15.37 17.89
CA LEU A 70 0.52 -15.21 17.20
C LEU A 70 0.13 -16.56 16.60
N LYS A 71 -0.83 -17.23 17.24
CA LYS A 71 -1.40 -18.49 16.76
C LYS A 71 -2.20 -18.19 15.49
N PHE A 72 -1.86 -18.86 14.38
CA PHE A 72 -2.79 -18.99 13.27
C PHE A 72 -3.93 -19.90 13.74
N ASP A 73 -5.14 -19.35 13.79
CA ASP A 73 -6.35 -20.11 14.08
C ASP A 73 -6.62 -21.07 12.91
N SER A 74 -6.09 -22.29 13.04
CA SER A 74 -6.54 -23.43 12.24
C SER A 74 -7.80 -23.99 12.87
N GLY A 75 -8.91 -23.26 12.68
CA GLY A 75 -10.23 -23.63 13.19
C GLY A 75 -10.62 -25.05 12.77
N SER A 76 -10.54 -25.96 13.73
CA SER A 76 -11.05 -27.32 13.68
C SER A 76 -12.48 -27.32 14.24
N GLY A 77 -13.47 -27.48 13.36
CA GLY A 77 -14.79 -28.03 13.71
C GLY A 77 -15.87 -27.04 14.20
N SER A 78 -16.57 -26.40 13.25
CA SER A 78 -18.04 -26.29 13.18
C SER A 78 -18.39 -25.73 11.79
N GLY A 79 -19.57 -26.03 11.25
CA GLY A 79 -19.92 -25.87 9.83
C GLY A 79 -19.35 -24.61 9.16
N LYS A 80 -18.41 -24.78 8.22
CA LYS A 80 -17.78 -23.65 7.50
C LYS A 80 -18.84 -22.91 6.70
N LYS A 81 -19.33 -21.77 7.23
CA LYS A 81 -19.91 -20.72 6.39
C LYS A 81 -18.85 -20.39 5.33
N LYS A 82 -19.20 -20.53 4.06
CA LYS A 82 -18.33 -20.18 2.93
C LYS A 82 -17.97 -18.70 3.08
N LYS A 83 -16.68 -18.36 3.20
CA LYS A 83 -16.25 -16.96 3.35
C LYS A 83 -16.77 -16.15 2.18
N SER A 84 -17.23 -14.92 2.44
CA SER A 84 -17.71 -14.04 1.37
C SER A 84 -16.51 -13.63 0.52
N ILE A 85 -16.65 -13.63 -0.81
CA ILE A 85 -15.62 -13.07 -1.70
C ILE A 85 -16.12 -11.69 -2.09
N HIS A 86 -15.52 -10.65 -1.55
CA HIS A 86 -15.85 -9.28 -1.94
C HIS A 86 -15.10 -8.92 -3.23
N PRO A 87 -15.73 -8.15 -4.14
CA PRO A 87 -15.02 -7.60 -5.28
C PRO A 87 -13.95 -6.59 -4.80
N PRO A 88 -12.94 -6.26 -5.62
CA PRO A 88 -11.95 -5.24 -5.27
C PRO A 88 -12.62 -3.93 -4.81
N ILE A 89 -12.07 -3.26 -3.81
CA ILE A 89 -12.67 -2.06 -3.16
C ILE A 89 -13.07 -0.98 -4.18
N GLU A 90 -12.26 -0.82 -5.20
CA GLU A 90 -12.40 0.08 -6.33
C GLU A 90 -13.47 -0.31 -7.38
N THR A 91 -14.24 -1.39 -7.21
CA THR A 91 -15.24 -1.85 -8.19
C THR A 91 -16.57 -1.08 -8.15
N HIS A 92 -16.82 -0.25 -7.14
CA HIS A 92 -18.02 0.58 -7.07
C HIS A 92 -17.97 1.83 -7.97
N TRP A 93 -16.96 1.94 -8.85
CA TRP A 93 -16.81 3.06 -9.78
C TRP A 93 -17.45 2.75 -11.15
N ASP A 94 -18.68 3.23 -11.37
CA ASP A 94 -19.31 3.28 -12.70
C ASP A 94 -19.52 4.75 -13.13
N PRO A 95 -18.67 5.30 -14.02
CA PRO A 95 -18.84 6.66 -14.52
C PRO A 95 -20.04 6.82 -15.47
N HIS A 96 -20.76 5.74 -15.84
CA HIS A 96 -21.85 5.78 -16.81
C HIS A 96 -23.27 5.72 -16.23
N SER A 97 -23.45 5.67 -14.91
CA SER A 97 -24.79 5.54 -14.30
C SER A 97 -25.56 6.87 -14.13
N SER A 98 -25.08 7.99 -14.67
CA SER A 98 -25.86 9.25 -14.72
C SER A 98 -26.10 9.73 -16.14
N THR A 99 -27.38 9.76 -16.50
CA THR A 99 -28.02 10.41 -17.67
C THR A 99 -27.89 9.73 -19.04
N SER A 100 -28.83 8.81 -19.30
CA SER A 100 -29.49 8.71 -20.60
C SER A 100 -30.21 10.04 -20.91
N GLY A 101 -29.74 10.81 -21.89
CA GLY A 101 -30.46 12.02 -22.30
C GLY A 101 -29.76 12.94 -23.28
N LYS A 102 -30.12 12.79 -24.57
CA LYS A 102 -30.06 13.75 -25.69
C LYS A 102 -28.70 14.09 -26.32
N LYS A 103 -28.57 13.60 -27.56
CA LYS A 103 -27.69 14.14 -28.62
C LYS A 103 -28.09 15.58 -28.93
N SER A 104 -27.12 16.49 -29.09
CA SER A 104 -27.29 17.71 -29.88
C SER A 104 -26.02 17.97 -30.70
N ASN A 105 -26.24 18.33 -31.97
CA ASN A 105 -25.24 18.51 -33.03
C ASN A 105 -24.55 19.89 -32.95
N SER A 106 -23.26 19.90 -33.37
CA SER A 106 -22.46 20.94 -34.11
C SER A 106 -22.70 22.44 -33.81
N SER A 107 -21.68 23.28 -33.54
CA SER A 107 -20.59 23.70 -34.47
C SER A 107 -19.61 24.69 -33.76
N PRO A 108 -18.48 25.10 -34.38
CA PRO A 108 -17.27 25.57 -33.69
C PRO A 108 -17.21 27.10 -33.50
N ILE A 109 -16.67 27.56 -32.37
CA ILE A 109 -16.32 28.98 -32.17
C ILE A 109 -14.88 29.07 -31.68
N LYS A 110 -14.12 29.91 -32.40
CA LYS A 110 -12.70 30.20 -32.24
C LYS A 110 -12.41 30.96 -30.95
N SER A 111 -11.20 30.69 -30.44
CA SER A 111 -10.35 31.46 -29.51
C SER A 111 -10.73 32.91 -29.23
N LEU A 112 -10.73 33.29 -27.95
CA LEU A 112 -10.07 34.50 -27.46
C LEU A 112 -9.70 34.37 -25.97
N LEU A 113 -8.53 34.92 -25.65
CA LEU A 113 -7.72 34.75 -24.44
C LEU A 113 -8.27 35.42 -23.17
N SER A 114 -7.76 34.89 -22.06
CA SER A 114 -7.45 35.54 -20.78
C SER A 114 -8.59 36.18 -19.99
N LEU A 115 -8.95 35.51 -18.89
CA LEU A 115 -9.02 36.10 -17.55
C LEU A 115 -8.75 34.98 -16.54
N SER A 116 -7.66 35.09 -15.78
CA SER A 116 -7.33 34.21 -14.66
C SER A 116 -8.35 34.41 -13.55
N PHE A 117 -9.11 33.38 -13.22
CA PHE A 117 -9.99 33.35 -12.04
C PHE A 117 -9.55 32.26 -11.05
N PRO A 118 -9.47 32.56 -9.74
CA PRO A 118 -9.12 31.59 -8.68
C PRO A 118 -10.05 30.38 -8.58
N PHE A 119 -11.27 30.49 -9.14
CA PHE A 119 -12.31 29.47 -9.07
C PHE A 119 -11.96 28.16 -9.82
N MET A 120 -11.10 28.23 -10.85
CA MET A 120 -10.65 27.03 -11.58
C MET A 120 -9.70 26.14 -10.77
N LYS A 121 -8.88 26.72 -9.87
CA LYS A 121 -7.97 25.94 -9.01
C LYS A 121 -8.76 25.17 -7.94
N PHE A 122 -9.81 25.77 -7.39
CA PHE A 122 -10.66 25.13 -6.38
C PHE A 122 -11.45 23.95 -6.95
N ARG A 123 -11.97 24.07 -8.18
CA ARG A 123 -12.71 22.99 -8.87
C ARG A 123 -11.81 21.81 -9.25
N ARG A 124 -10.56 22.06 -9.66
CA ARG A 124 -9.57 21.00 -9.94
C ARG A 124 -9.23 20.22 -8.67
N SER A 125 -9.03 20.88 -7.54
CA SER A 125 -8.72 20.22 -6.26
C SER A 125 -9.84 19.29 -5.78
N LYS A 126 -11.11 19.74 -5.80
CA LYS A 126 -12.25 18.86 -5.40
C LYS A 126 -12.36 17.62 -6.29
N SER A 127 -12.12 17.74 -7.59
CA SER A 127 -12.13 16.60 -8.50
C SER A 127 -11.02 15.59 -8.22
N LEU A 128 -9.83 16.05 -7.81
CA LEU A 128 -8.70 15.17 -7.47
C LEU A 128 -8.98 14.44 -6.15
N VAL A 129 -9.48 15.14 -5.14
CA VAL A 129 -9.89 14.54 -3.86
C VAL A 129 -10.96 13.46 -4.09
N MET A 130 -11.99 13.73 -4.88
CA MET A 130 -13.01 12.72 -5.20
C MET A 130 -12.44 11.46 -5.89
N ILE A 131 -11.43 11.61 -6.74
CA ILE A 131 -10.74 10.47 -7.37
C ILE A 131 -9.96 9.66 -6.33
N LEU A 132 -9.26 10.34 -5.42
CA LEU A 132 -8.44 9.72 -4.38
C LEU A 132 -9.28 9.08 -3.28
N GLU A 133 -10.41 9.67 -2.92
CA GLU A 133 -11.36 9.09 -1.95
C GLU A 133 -12.22 7.99 -2.56
N GLY A 134 -12.46 8.00 -3.86
CA GLY A 134 -13.29 7.02 -4.55
C GLY A 134 -14.76 7.01 -4.14
N ALA A 135 -15.55 6.20 -4.84
CA ALA A 135 -16.95 5.97 -4.50
C ALA A 135 -17.07 5.06 -3.27
N ARG A 136 -18.03 5.36 -2.39
CA ARG A 136 -18.32 4.59 -1.17
C ARG A 136 -19.70 3.94 -1.30
N ASP A 137 -19.79 2.63 -1.11
CA ASP A 137 -21.09 1.96 -1.03
C ASP A 137 -21.83 2.44 0.23
N PRO A 138 -23.10 2.88 0.16
CA PRO A 138 -23.82 3.39 1.33
C PRO A 138 -23.91 2.39 2.49
N LYS A 139 -23.98 1.08 2.21
CA LYS A 139 -24.00 0.03 3.23
C LYS A 139 -22.63 -0.11 3.88
N ASP A 140 -21.57 -0.13 3.07
CA ASP A 140 -20.20 -0.16 3.58
C ASP A 140 -19.89 1.12 4.39
N LYS A 141 -20.43 2.27 3.98
CA LYS A 141 -20.27 3.54 4.70
C LYS A 141 -20.81 3.46 6.12
N GLN A 142 -22.02 2.94 6.30
CA GLN A 142 -22.63 2.85 7.63
C GLN A 142 -21.82 1.94 8.56
N ILE A 143 -21.41 0.75 8.10
CA ILE A 143 -20.65 -0.18 8.94
C ILE A 143 -19.23 0.32 9.24
N VAL A 144 -18.59 1.02 8.30
CA VAL A 144 -17.29 1.66 8.56
C VAL A 144 -17.43 2.75 9.62
N GLU A 145 -18.49 3.54 9.60
CA GLU A 145 -18.71 4.58 10.62
C GLU A 145 -18.92 3.95 12.01
N SER A 146 -19.75 2.90 12.12
CA SER A 146 -19.92 2.18 13.38
C SER A 146 -18.62 1.52 13.87
N PHE A 147 -17.76 1.08 12.94
CA PHE A 147 -16.46 0.52 13.29
C PHE A 147 -15.49 1.61 13.78
N ARG A 148 -15.49 2.77 13.11
CA ARG A 148 -14.74 3.96 13.54
C ARG A 148 -15.14 4.39 14.95
N GLU A 149 -16.44 4.55 15.22
CA GLU A 149 -16.96 4.92 16.54
C GLU A 149 -16.49 3.93 17.62
N MET A 150 -16.57 2.63 17.34
CA MET A 150 -16.07 1.59 18.25
C MET A 150 -14.57 1.74 18.55
N LEU A 151 -13.75 2.00 17.53
CA LEU A 151 -12.31 2.17 17.71
C LEU A 151 -11.98 3.47 18.47
N LEU A 152 -12.73 4.55 18.24
CA LEU A 152 -12.56 5.82 18.95
C LEU A 152 -12.89 5.68 20.44
N GLN A 153 -14.00 5.01 20.78
CA GLN A 153 -14.41 4.76 22.17
C GLN A 153 -13.35 3.99 22.97
N GLU A 154 -12.56 3.15 22.31
CA GLU A 154 -11.50 2.35 22.92
C GLU A 154 -10.10 2.96 22.76
N SER A 155 -10.00 4.19 22.22
CA SER A 155 -8.72 4.86 21.94
C SER A 155 -7.79 4.05 21.02
N LEU A 156 -8.38 3.27 20.10
CA LEU A 156 -7.70 2.40 19.15
C LEU A 156 -7.66 2.97 17.73
N LEU A 157 -7.99 4.25 17.51
CA LEU A 157 -7.97 4.89 16.19
C LEU A 157 -7.05 6.12 16.13
N PRO A 158 -5.76 5.94 15.79
CA PRO A 158 -4.89 7.07 15.52
C PRO A 158 -5.35 7.82 14.26
N PRO A 159 -5.30 9.17 14.22
CA PRO A 159 -5.75 9.96 13.05
C PRO A 159 -5.09 9.54 11.73
N LYS A 160 -3.80 9.16 11.78
CA LYS A 160 -3.02 8.67 10.63
C LYS A 160 -3.61 7.41 9.96
N HIS A 161 -4.43 6.66 10.69
CA HIS A 161 -5.02 5.39 10.26
C HIS A 161 -6.56 5.45 10.17
N ASP A 162 -7.16 6.63 10.30
CA ASP A 162 -8.61 6.87 10.13
C ASP A 162 -9.01 7.10 8.66
N ASP A 163 -8.38 6.35 7.75
CA ASP A 163 -8.80 6.31 6.35
C ASP A 163 -9.96 5.33 6.19
N TYR A 164 -11.04 5.79 5.53
CA TYR A 164 -12.23 4.99 5.22
C TYR A 164 -11.87 3.64 4.58
N HIS A 165 -10.99 3.64 3.58
CA HIS A 165 -10.64 2.42 2.86
C HIS A 165 -9.76 1.50 3.67
N THR A 166 -8.94 2.03 4.58
CA THR A 166 -8.17 1.26 5.54
C THR A 166 -9.12 0.50 6.47
N LEU A 167 -10.06 1.20 7.12
CA LEU A 167 -11.07 0.57 7.98
C LEU A 167 -11.91 -0.48 7.23
N LEU A 168 -12.35 -0.16 6.02
CA LEU A 168 -13.10 -1.08 5.17
C LEU A 168 -12.32 -2.36 4.84
N ARG A 169 -11.00 -2.28 4.62
CA ARG A 169 -10.15 -3.45 4.36
C ARG A 169 -10.14 -4.43 5.53
N PHE A 170 -10.02 -3.94 6.77
CA PHE A 170 -10.05 -4.80 7.95
C PHE A 170 -11.42 -5.45 8.15
N LEU A 171 -12.50 -4.69 7.97
CA LEU A 171 -13.87 -5.20 8.00
C LEU A 171 -14.06 -6.31 6.96
N ARG A 172 -13.74 -6.03 5.68
CA ARG A 172 -13.86 -6.99 4.59
C ARG A 172 -13.05 -8.25 4.86
N MET A 173 -11.83 -8.13 5.37
CA MET A 173 -10.94 -9.27 5.64
C MET A 173 -11.44 -10.20 6.77
N ARG A 174 -12.38 -9.72 7.59
CA ARG A 174 -13.05 -10.50 8.63
C ARG A 174 -14.55 -10.68 8.37
N ASP A 175 -14.97 -10.62 7.10
CA ASP A 175 -16.36 -10.81 6.69
C ASP A 175 -17.34 -9.88 7.45
N PHE A 176 -16.90 -8.65 7.74
CA PHE A 176 -17.61 -7.63 8.52
C PHE A 176 -17.92 -8.02 9.98
N ASP A 177 -17.20 -9.00 10.54
CA ASP A 177 -17.22 -9.29 11.98
C ASP A 177 -16.48 -8.18 12.75
N MET A 178 -17.23 -7.29 13.40
CA MET A 178 -16.68 -6.11 14.10
C MET A 178 -15.62 -6.48 15.15
N SER A 179 -15.87 -7.53 15.93
CA SER A 179 -14.96 -7.93 17.02
C SER A 179 -13.63 -8.44 16.46
N LYS A 180 -13.68 -9.34 15.48
CA LYS A 180 -12.47 -9.85 14.81
C LYS A 180 -11.75 -8.78 14.00
N SER A 181 -12.49 -7.84 13.42
CA SER A 181 -11.92 -6.70 12.68
C SER A 181 -11.16 -5.78 13.63
N LYS A 182 -11.73 -5.48 14.79
CA LYS A 182 -11.09 -4.69 15.84
C LYS A 182 -9.80 -5.36 16.33
N GLU A 183 -9.87 -6.65 16.67
CA GLU A 183 -8.69 -7.42 17.09
C GLU A 183 -7.58 -7.38 16.02
N MET A 184 -7.94 -7.58 14.76
CA MET A 184 -6.99 -7.51 13.65
C MET A 184 -6.39 -6.10 13.49
N PHE A 185 -7.21 -5.04 13.61
CA PHE A 185 -6.75 -3.66 13.54
C PHE A 185 -5.81 -3.29 14.68
N GLN A 186 -6.12 -3.72 15.90
CA GLN A 186 -5.25 -3.53 17.07
C GLN A 186 -3.91 -4.25 16.91
N ASN A 187 -3.94 -5.50 16.43
CA ASN A 187 -2.71 -6.26 16.10
C ASN A 187 -1.88 -5.56 15.03
N TYR A 188 -2.53 -4.94 14.04
CA TYR A 188 -1.85 -4.11 13.05
C TYR A 188 -1.16 -2.90 13.67
N LEU A 189 -1.84 -2.14 14.54
CA LEU A 189 -1.23 -0.97 15.21
C LEU A 189 -0.06 -1.38 16.10
N ASN A 190 -0.20 -2.47 16.87
CA ASN A 190 0.88 -2.99 17.71
C ASN A 190 2.09 -3.40 16.87
N TRP A 191 1.87 -4.19 15.81
CA TRP A 191 2.94 -4.59 14.91
C TRP A 191 3.63 -3.38 14.26
N ARG A 192 2.90 -2.35 13.84
CA ARG A 192 3.51 -1.14 13.27
C ARG A 192 4.46 -0.47 14.24
N LYS A 193 4.09 -0.40 15.52
CA LYS A 193 4.92 0.16 16.59
C LYS A 193 6.16 -0.70 16.83
N GLU A 194 5.98 -2.01 16.95
CA GLU A 194 7.07 -2.97 17.22
C GLU A 194 8.07 -3.05 16.06
N PHE A 195 7.56 -3.10 14.82
CA PHE A 195 8.36 -3.15 13.60
C PHE A 195 8.87 -1.76 13.16
N ARG A 196 8.46 -0.69 13.85
CA ARG A 196 8.84 0.71 13.58
C ARG A 196 8.55 1.14 12.13
N VAL A 197 7.39 0.73 11.61
CA VAL A 197 7.02 0.91 10.19
C VAL A 197 7.06 2.37 9.77
N ASP A 198 6.61 3.27 10.64
CA ASP A 198 6.53 4.70 10.34
C ASP A 198 7.90 5.40 10.29
N GLN A 199 8.91 4.80 10.91
CA GLN A 199 10.28 5.32 10.91
C GLN A 199 11.12 4.73 9.77
N LEU A 200 10.73 3.59 9.19
CA LEU A 200 11.49 2.92 8.13
C LEU A 200 11.92 3.84 6.98
N PRO A 201 11.08 4.74 6.42
CA PRO A 201 11.51 5.59 5.31
C PRO A 201 12.66 6.54 5.65
N LYS A 202 12.87 6.84 6.95
CA LYS A 202 13.94 7.73 7.43
C LYS A 202 15.14 6.95 7.95
N GLU A 203 14.90 5.84 8.64
CA GLU A 203 15.93 5.09 9.38
C GLU A 203 16.53 3.92 8.59
N PHE A 204 15.82 3.40 7.58
CA PHE A 204 16.25 2.21 6.85
C PHE A 204 16.69 2.56 5.42
N ASN A 205 17.97 2.30 5.14
CA ASN A 205 18.53 2.36 3.79
C ASN A 205 18.87 0.94 3.31
N PHE A 206 18.32 0.55 2.16
CA PHE A 206 18.55 -0.75 1.53
C PHE A 206 19.61 -0.63 0.45
N THR A 207 20.85 -0.40 0.89
CA THR A 207 22.01 -0.10 0.04
C THR A 207 22.36 -1.21 -0.95
N GLU A 208 22.08 -2.46 -0.60
CA GLU A 208 22.34 -3.66 -1.40
C GLU A 208 21.23 -3.99 -2.41
N TYR A 209 20.34 -3.03 -2.69
CA TYR A 209 19.17 -3.25 -3.55
C TYR A 209 19.54 -3.84 -4.91
N ASN A 210 20.60 -3.32 -5.55
CA ASN A 210 21.00 -3.75 -6.89
C ASN A 210 21.52 -5.20 -6.89
N GLU A 211 22.32 -5.56 -5.90
CA GLU A 211 22.84 -6.91 -5.68
C GLU A 211 21.69 -7.89 -5.40
N VAL A 212 20.73 -7.49 -4.57
CA VAL A 212 19.52 -8.27 -4.29
C VAL A 212 18.70 -8.49 -5.55
N LYS A 213 18.53 -7.48 -6.42
CA LYS A 213 17.81 -7.65 -7.69
C LYS A 213 18.45 -8.67 -8.62
N SER A 214 19.77 -8.86 -8.55
CA SER A 214 20.49 -9.84 -9.36
C SER A 214 20.21 -11.28 -8.95
N CYS A 215 19.97 -11.54 -7.66
CA CYS A 215 19.70 -12.87 -7.12
C CYS A 215 18.22 -13.11 -6.77
N TYR A 216 17.43 -12.06 -6.67
CA TYR A 216 15.99 -12.09 -6.44
C TYR A 216 15.32 -11.04 -7.35
N PRO A 217 15.08 -11.35 -8.63
CA PRO A 217 14.50 -10.38 -9.55
C PRO A 217 13.01 -10.15 -9.26
N HIS A 218 12.68 -8.95 -8.78
CA HIS A 218 11.32 -8.55 -8.43
C HIS A 218 11.12 -7.04 -8.66
N GLY A 219 9.89 -6.53 -8.59
CA GLY A 219 9.64 -5.08 -8.58
C GLY A 219 8.34 -4.66 -9.27
N TYR A 220 7.99 -3.38 -9.10
CA TYR A 220 6.87 -2.75 -9.77
C TYR A 220 7.27 -2.28 -11.18
N HIS A 221 6.37 -2.48 -12.14
CA HIS A 221 6.58 -2.08 -13.54
C HIS A 221 5.26 -1.89 -14.28
N GLY A 222 4.94 -0.65 -14.64
CA GLY A 222 3.76 -0.30 -15.41
C GLY A 222 2.46 -0.49 -14.62
N VAL A 223 1.36 -0.60 -15.37
CA VAL A 223 0.01 -0.80 -14.84
C VAL A 223 -0.76 -1.82 -15.67
N ASP A 224 -1.77 -2.43 -15.05
CA ASP A 224 -2.78 -3.20 -15.78
C ASP A 224 -3.71 -2.28 -16.60
N ARG A 225 -4.59 -2.88 -17.42
CA ARG A 225 -5.55 -2.15 -18.27
C ARG A 225 -6.53 -1.25 -17.50
N TYR A 226 -6.65 -1.43 -16.20
CA TYR A 226 -7.51 -0.64 -15.31
C TYR A 226 -6.71 0.36 -14.46
N GLY A 227 -5.41 0.53 -14.73
CA GLY A 227 -4.55 1.48 -14.04
C GLY A 227 -3.95 0.97 -12.73
N ARG A 228 -4.16 -0.28 -12.33
CA ARG A 228 -3.58 -0.84 -11.10
C ARG A 228 -2.08 -1.02 -11.27
N PRO A 229 -1.24 -0.73 -10.26
CA PRO A 229 0.18 -1.03 -10.33
C PRO A 229 0.41 -2.51 -10.61
N LEU A 230 1.39 -2.80 -11.47
CA LEU A 230 1.79 -4.15 -11.82
C LEU A 230 3.06 -4.52 -11.05
N TYR A 231 2.98 -5.53 -10.18
CA TYR A 231 4.12 -6.09 -9.46
C TYR A 231 4.56 -7.41 -10.11
N ILE A 232 5.86 -7.61 -10.30
CA ILE A 232 6.42 -8.77 -11.00
C ILE A 232 7.53 -9.38 -10.15
N GLU A 233 7.52 -10.70 -10.00
CA GLU A 233 8.54 -11.44 -9.27
C GLU A 233 8.91 -12.74 -10.00
N ARG A 234 10.21 -12.93 -10.27
CA ARG A 234 10.74 -14.08 -11.01
C ARG A 234 11.21 -15.15 -10.02
N ILE A 235 10.27 -15.76 -9.29
CA ILE A 235 10.54 -16.77 -8.25
C ILE A 235 11.48 -17.89 -8.72
N GLY A 236 11.30 -18.36 -9.95
CA GLY A 236 12.12 -19.45 -10.47
C GLY A 236 13.57 -19.06 -10.79
N MET A 237 13.91 -17.77 -10.73
CA MET A 237 15.28 -17.25 -10.86
C MET A 237 15.92 -16.92 -9.51
N VAL A 238 15.21 -17.12 -8.40
CA VAL A 238 15.72 -16.76 -7.07
C VAL A 238 16.84 -17.69 -6.63
N ASP A 239 17.98 -17.10 -6.29
CA ASP A 239 19.14 -17.76 -5.68
C ASP A 239 19.26 -17.33 -4.21
N LEU A 240 18.66 -18.14 -3.32
CA LEU A 240 18.66 -17.85 -1.89
C LEU A 240 20.05 -17.96 -1.23
N ASN A 241 20.98 -18.71 -1.83
CA ASN A 241 22.33 -18.78 -1.30
C ASN A 241 23.06 -17.46 -1.53
N LYS A 242 22.94 -16.91 -2.74
CA LYS A 242 23.45 -15.56 -3.04
C LYS A 242 22.71 -14.50 -2.25
N LEU A 243 21.39 -14.63 -2.09
CA LEU A 243 20.61 -13.70 -1.28
C LEU A 243 21.16 -13.62 0.15
N GLY A 244 21.42 -14.77 0.79
CA GLY A 244 22.00 -14.82 2.13
C GLY A 244 23.45 -14.33 2.23
N GLN A 245 24.15 -14.15 1.10
CA GLN A 245 25.49 -13.54 1.06
C GLN A 245 25.44 -12.02 0.92
N VAL A 246 24.38 -11.48 0.29
CA VAL A 246 24.26 -10.04 0.01
C VAL A 246 23.37 -9.30 1.00
N THR A 247 22.43 -9.98 1.65
CA THR A 247 21.50 -9.38 2.61
C THR A 247 21.03 -10.39 3.66
N THR A 248 20.28 -9.90 4.65
CA THR A 248 19.58 -10.75 5.61
C THR A 248 18.08 -10.79 5.30
N PHE A 249 17.39 -11.84 5.75
CA PHE A 249 15.93 -11.89 5.63
C PHE A 249 15.24 -10.74 6.34
N GLU A 250 15.74 -10.32 7.50
CA GLU A 250 15.20 -9.16 8.22
C GLU A 250 15.26 -7.88 7.36
N ARG A 251 16.40 -7.61 6.72
CA ARG A 251 16.57 -6.44 5.84
C ARG A 251 15.68 -6.55 4.60
N PHE A 252 15.59 -7.73 4.00
CA PHE A 252 14.69 -7.97 2.87
C PHE A 252 13.21 -7.78 3.25
N ILE A 253 12.81 -8.23 4.44
CA ILE A 253 11.45 -8.04 4.97
C ILE A 253 11.18 -6.55 5.24
N LYS A 254 12.14 -5.80 5.81
CA LYS A 254 12.02 -4.33 5.97
C LYS A 254 11.87 -3.63 4.62
N HIS A 255 12.62 -4.07 3.60
CA HIS A 255 12.47 -3.57 2.24
C HIS A 255 11.07 -3.86 1.68
N HIS A 256 10.54 -5.07 1.86
CA HIS A 256 9.17 -5.42 1.45
C HIS A 256 8.13 -4.52 2.12
N VAL A 257 8.22 -4.31 3.43
CA VAL A 257 7.33 -3.41 4.18
C VAL A 257 7.43 -1.97 3.66
N LEU A 258 8.64 -1.48 3.38
CA LEU A 258 8.85 -0.16 2.79
C LEU A 258 8.18 -0.03 1.41
N GLU A 259 8.28 -1.07 0.58
CA GLU A 259 7.62 -1.12 -0.72
C GLU A 259 6.08 -1.15 -0.60
N GLN A 260 5.53 -1.80 0.43
CA GLN A 260 4.09 -1.75 0.72
C GLN A 260 3.63 -0.36 1.17
N GLU A 261 4.36 0.30 2.07
CA GLU A 261 4.08 1.67 2.49
C GLU A 261 4.17 2.66 1.32
N LYS A 262 5.19 2.52 0.46
CA LYS A 262 5.34 3.31 -0.78
C LYS A 262 4.18 3.03 -1.73
N THR A 263 3.68 1.80 -1.81
CA THR A 263 2.55 1.48 -2.67
C THR A 263 1.27 2.17 -2.21
N LEU A 264 0.96 2.11 -0.92
CA LEU A 264 -0.20 2.78 -0.34
C LEU A 264 -0.13 4.31 -0.46
N LYS A 265 1.03 4.92 -0.15
CA LYS A 265 1.17 6.38 -0.04
C LYS A 265 1.49 7.07 -1.36
N LEU A 266 2.02 6.35 -2.34
CA LEU A 266 2.51 6.93 -3.59
C LEU A 266 1.91 6.25 -4.81
N ARG A 267 2.04 4.93 -4.94
CA ARG A 267 1.64 4.24 -6.18
C ARG A 267 0.13 4.27 -6.38
N TYR A 268 -0.66 3.98 -5.35
CA TYR A 268 -2.11 4.03 -5.41
C TYR A 268 -2.66 5.43 -5.73
N PRO A 269 -2.24 6.51 -5.04
CA PRO A 269 -2.63 7.87 -5.44
C PRO A 269 -2.22 8.20 -6.88
N ALA A 270 -0.98 7.92 -7.28
CA ALA A 270 -0.48 8.22 -8.61
C ALA A 270 -1.25 7.47 -9.71
N CYS A 271 -1.50 6.18 -9.49
CA CYS A 271 -2.33 5.36 -10.37
C CYS A 271 -3.76 5.88 -10.41
N SER A 272 -4.31 6.34 -9.28
CA SER A 272 -5.68 6.85 -9.22
C SER A 272 -5.86 8.10 -10.07
N LEU A 273 -4.92 9.05 -9.95
CA LEU A 273 -4.93 10.28 -10.73
C LEU A 273 -4.73 10.00 -12.23
N ALA A 274 -3.78 9.14 -12.58
CA ALA A 274 -3.51 8.79 -13.98
C ALA A 274 -4.69 8.05 -14.63
N ALA A 275 -5.33 7.14 -13.90
CA ALA A 275 -6.49 6.38 -14.37
C ALA A 275 -7.82 7.14 -14.24
N LYS A 276 -7.82 8.31 -13.57
CA LYS A 276 -9.01 9.11 -13.24
C LYS A 276 -10.08 8.31 -12.51
N ARG A 277 -9.67 7.37 -11.66
CA ARG A 277 -10.53 6.52 -10.84
C ARG A 277 -9.77 6.08 -9.59
N HIS A 278 -10.46 5.75 -8.52
CA HIS A 278 -9.80 5.25 -7.32
C HIS A 278 -9.12 3.88 -7.57
N ILE A 279 -7.86 3.77 -7.17
CA ILE A 279 -7.04 2.55 -7.21
C ILE A 279 -6.57 2.24 -5.79
N ALA A 280 -6.90 1.04 -5.31
CA ALA A 280 -6.54 0.57 -3.97
C ALA A 280 -5.99 -0.87 -3.98
N SER A 281 -5.74 -1.42 -5.15
CA SER A 281 -5.28 -2.81 -5.31
C SER A 281 -4.22 -2.96 -6.40
N THR A 282 -3.44 -4.04 -6.29
CA THR A 282 -2.30 -4.37 -7.16
C THR A 282 -2.58 -5.62 -7.98
N THR A 283 -2.15 -5.62 -9.24
CA THR A 283 -2.11 -6.82 -10.09
C THR A 283 -0.68 -7.37 -10.06
N SER A 284 -0.52 -8.67 -9.79
CA SER A 284 0.79 -9.27 -9.56
C SER A 284 1.06 -10.44 -10.50
N ILE A 285 2.32 -10.63 -10.91
CA ILE A 285 2.80 -11.76 -11.70
C ILE A 285 3.93 -12.47 -10.96
N LEU A 286 3.78 -13.77 -10.71
CA LEU A 286 4.85 -14.65 -10.26
C LEU A 286 5.27 -15.57 -11.40
N ASP A 287 6.49 -15.40 -11.89
CA ASP A 287 7.08 -16.34 -12.84
C ASP A 287 7.79 -17.46 -12.09
N VAL A 288 7.23 -18.67 -12.20
CA VAL A 288 7.76 -19.87 -11.54
C VAL A 288 8.59 -20.75 -12.48
N ASN A 289 8.96 -20.24 -13.65
CA ASN A 289 9.89 -20.95 -14.53
C ASN A 289 11.26 -21.11 -13.87
N GLY A 290 11.69 -22.35 -13.65
CA GLY A 290 12.93 -22.67 -12.94
C GLY A 290 12.75 -23.01 -11.46
N VAL A 291 11.53 -22.91 -10.92
CA VAL A 291 11.25 -23.35 -9.53
C VAL A 291 11.60 -24.84 -9.38
N GLY A 292 12.49 -25.13 -8.44
CA GLY A 292 13.00 -26.46 -8.15
C GLY A 292 13.04 -26.75 -6.64
N MET A 293 13.78 -27.80 -6.25
CA MET A 293 13.84 -28.24 -4.85
C MET A 293 14.42 -27.20 -3.88
N SER A 294 15.35 -26.36 -4.33
CA SER A 294 15.98 -25.30 -3.54
C SER A 294 14.97 -24.24 -3.08
N ASN A 295 13.94 -23.95 -3.88
CA ASN A 295 12.85 -23.05 -3.54
C ASN A 295 11.92 -23.62 -2.44
N PHE A 296 12.15 -24.86 -1.97
CA PHE A 296 11.45 -25.49 -0.85
C PHE A 296 12.34 -25.69 0.39
N SER A 297 13.56 -25.17 0.35
CA SER A 297 14.44 -25.18 1.52
C SER A 297 13.75 -24.51 2.72
N LYS A 298 14.16 -24.87 3.95
CA LYS A 298 13.64 -24.23 5.17
C LYS A 298 13.73 -22.69 5.10
N PRO A 299 14.86 -22.09 4.65
CA PRO A 299 14.97 -20.64 4.50
C PRO A 299 13.96 -20.06 3.48
N ALA A 300 13.78 -20.71 2.33
CA ALA A 300 12.79 -20.28 1.32
C ALA A 300 11.37 -20.21 1.89
N ARG A 301 10.97 -21.27 2.60
CA ARG A 301 9.64 -21.38 3.19
C ARG A 301 9.44 -20.37 4.30
N TYR A 302 10.46 -20.15 5.13
CA TYR A 302 10.41 -19.12 6.18
C TYR A 302 10.16 -17.74 5.57
N LEU A 303 10.99 -17.32 4.60
CA LEU A 303 10.87 -16.02 3.96
C LEU A 303 9.48 -15.82 3.31
N PHE A 304 9.00 -16.83 2.56
CA PHE A 304 7.68 -16.78 1.95
C PHE A 304 6.55 -16.66 2.98
N MET A 305 6.62 -17.41 4.09
CA MET A 305 5.60 -17.36 5.15
C MET A 305 5.60 -16.04 5.90
N GLU A 306 6.77 -15.45 6.18
CA GLU A 306 6.83 -14.14 6.83
C GLU A 306 6.26 -13.02 5.94
N ILE A 307 6.61 -13.00 4.64
CA ILE A 307 6.03 -12.04 3.68
C ILE A 307 4.52 -12.22 3.57
N GLN A 308 4.05 -13.46 3.40
CA GLN A 308 2.62 -13.73 3.29
C GLN A 308 1.85 -13.35 4.55
N LYS A 309 2.42 -13.60 5.73
CA LYS A 309 1.86 -13.19 7.03
C LYS A 309 1.73 -11.68 7.09
N ILE A 310 2.79 -10.94 6.73
CA ILE A 310 2.78 -9.47 6.70
C ILE A 310 1.67 -8.96 5.77
N ASP A 311 1.62 -9.47 4.55
CA ASP A 311 0.64 -9.01 3.56
C ASP A 311 -0.80 -9.31 3.99
N SER A 312 -1.04 -10.48 4.59
CA SER A 312 -2.40 -10.91 4.96
C SER A 312 -2.88 -10.29 6.28
N CYS A 313 -1.98 -10.02 7.22
CA CYS A 313 -2.32 -9.48 8.53
C CYS A 313 -2.31 -7.95 8.57
N TYR A 314 -1.42 -7.31 7.81
CA TYR A 314 -1.14 -5.87 7.97
C TYR A 314 -1.41 -5.05 6.71
N TYR A 315 -1.50 -5.69 5.54
CA TYR A 315 -1.87 -5.04 4.27
C TYR A 315 -3.08 -5.73 3.60
N PRO A 316 -4.17 -5.97 4.35
CA PRO A 316 -5.29 -6.77 3.86
C PRO A 316 -5.98 -6.16 2.64
N GLU A 317 -6.55 -7.03 1.80
CA GLU A 317 -7.39 -6.64 0.65
C GLU A 317 -6.69 -5.71 -0.37
N THR A 318 -5.36 -5.75 -0.46
CA THR A 318 -4.55 -4.99 -1.44
C THR A 318 -4.26 -5.75 -2.75
N LEU A 319 -4.57 -7.05 -2.82
CA LEU A 319 -4.43 -7.85 -4.04
C LEU A 319 -5.71 -7.77 -4.90
N ASN A 320 -5.58 -7.41 -6.17
CA ASN A 320 -6.63 -7.54 -7.19
C ASN A 320 -6.61 -8.95 -7.81
N LYS A 321 -5.48 -9.29 -8.42
CA LYS A 321 -5.28 -10.54 -9.16
C LYS A 321 -3.81 -10.95 -9.12
N LEU A 322 -3.56 -12.24 -8.95
CA LEU A 322 -2.21 -12.83 -8.99
C LEU A 322 -2.14 -13.85 -10.12
N PHE A 323 -1.30 -13.60 -11.11
CA PHE A 323 -0.99 -14.56 -12.16
C PHE A 323 0.26 -15.34 -11.78
N ILE A 324 0.15 -16.66 -11.66
CA ILE A 324 1.31 -17.54 -11.55
C ILE A 324 1.53 -18.17 -12.92
N ILE A 325 2.64 -17.83 -13.57
CA ILE A 325 2.90 -18.22 -14.97
C ILE A 325 4.05 -19.21 -15.08
N ASN A 326 4.13 -19.91 -16.21
CA ASN A 326 5.08 -21.01 -16.41
C ASN A 326 4.94 -22.13 -15.37
N ALA A 327 3.73 -22.33 -14.85
CA ALA A 327 3.43 -23.36 -13.86
C ALA A 327 3.43 -24.76 -14.51
N GLY A 328 4.60 -25.38 -14.57
CA GLY A 328 4.78 -26.77 -14.99
C GLY A 328 4.09 -27.79 -14.08
N SER A 329 4.14 -29.06 -14.46
CA SER A 329 3.50 -30.16 -13.71
C SER A 329 4.00 -30.27 -12.26
N GLY A 330 5.29 -30.00 -12.01
CA GLY A 330 5.86 -29.97 -10.66
C GLY A 330 5.29 -28.86 -9.78
N PHE A 331 5.13 -27.65 -10.35
CA PHE A 331 4.53 -26.52 -9.63
C PHE A 331 3.07 -26.78 -9.27
N LYS A 332 2.29 -27.46 -10.14
CA LYS A 332 0.88 -27.79 -9.83
C LYS A 332 0.74 -28.65 -8.56
N MET A 333 1.69 -29.55 -8.30
CA MET A 333 1.72 -30.33 -7.06
C MET A 333 2.05 -29.46 -5.86
N LEU A 334 3.06 -28.58 -5.99
CA LEU A 334 3.40 -27.60 -4.96
C LEU A 334 2.21 -26.71 -4.61
N TRP A 335 1.55 -26.16 -5.62
CA TRP A 335 0.43 -25.25 -5.46
C TRP A 335 -0.67 -25.86 -4.59
N LYS A 336 -0.88 -27.18 -4.69
CA LYS A 336 -1.83 -27.91 -3.84
C LYS A 336 -1.46 -27.86 -2.36
N ALA A 337 -0.16 -27.86 -2.03
CA ALA A 337 0.33 -27.69 -0.65
C ALA A 337 0.34 -26.22 -0.22
N VAL A 338 0.83 -25.30 -1.06
CA VAL A 338 0.89 -23.86 -0.73
C VAL A 338 -0.51 -23.28 -0.49
N LYS A 339 -1.49 -23.69 -1.29
CA LYS A 339 -2.88 -23.25 -1.19
C LYS A 339 -3.51 -23.52 0.18
N THR A 340 -3.01 -24.47 0.99
CA THR A 340 -3.58 -24.73 2.32
C THR A 340 -3.19 -23.68 3.37
N PHE A 341 -2.17 -22.86 3.09
CA PHE A 341 -1.70 -21.79 3.97
C PHE A 341 -2.28 -20.43 3.57
N LEU A 342 -2.94 -20.34 2.42
CA LEU A 342 -3.55 -19.12 1.91
C LEU A 342 -5.03 -19.07 2.29
N ASP A 343 -5.53 -17.89 2.61
CA ASP A 343 -6.95 -17.70 2.84
C ASP A 343 -7.76 -17.86 1.52
N GLU A 344 -9.03 -18.24 1.66
CA GLU A 344 -9.89 -18.55 0.51
C GLU A 344 -10.10 -17.35 -0.44
N ARG A 345 -10.03 -16.10 0.06
CA ARG A 345 -10.19 -14.89 -0.76
C ARG A 345 -8.95 -14.65 -1.60
N THR A 346 -7.76 -14.79 -1.01
CA THR A 346 -6.49 -14.74 -1.75
C THR A 346 -6.46 -15.82 -2.81
N VAL A 347 -6.82 -17.07 -2.48
CA VAL A 347 -6.89 -18.17 -3.45
C VAL A 347 -7.84 -17.87 -4.61
N ALA A 348 -8.97 -17.22 -4.37
CA ALA A 348 -9.93 -16.86 -5.41
C ALA A 348 -9.38 -15.83 -6.42
N LYS A 349 -8.37 -15.05 -6.02
CA LYS A 349 -7.69 -14.04 -6.86
C LYS A 349 -6.50 -14.62 -7.65
N ILE A 350 -6.15 -15.89 -7.44
CA ILE A 350 -4.97 -16.53 -8.01
C ILE A 350 -5.34 -17.33 -9.27
N GLN A 351 -4.68 -17.03 -10.38
CA GLN A 351 -4.79 -17.77 -11.63
C GLN A 351 -3.45 -18.45 -11.96
N VAL A 352 -3.43 -19.78 -11.92
CA VAL A 352 -2.24 -20.59 -12.23
C VAL A 352 -2.26 -20.99 -13.70
N LEU A 353 -1.27 -20.52 -14.46
CA LEU A 353 -1.15 -20.64 -15.91
C LEU A 353 0.09 -21.43 -16.30
N GLY A 354 -0.03 -22.25 -17.35
CA GLY A 354 1.10 -22.99 -17.93
C GLY A 354 2.05 -22.08 -18.73
N SER A 355 2.71 -22.62 -19.74
CA SER A 355 3.58 -21.86 -20.66
C SER A 355 2.80 -20.99 -21.66
N ASN A 356 1.53 -21.30 -21.91
CA ASN A 356 0.63 -20.56 -22.79
C ASN A 356 -0.11 -19.42 -22.08
N TYR A 357 0.57 -18.73 -21.15
CA TYR A 357 -0.03 -17.70 -20.31
C TYR A 357 -0.29 -16.37 -21.03
N LEU A 358 0.42 -16.12 -22.15
CA LEU A 358 0.52 -14.78 -22.75
C LEU A 358 -0.83 -14.18 -23.11
N SER A 359 -1.73 -14.93 -23.77
CA SER A 359 -3.05 -14.42 -24.15
C SER A 359 -3.84 -13.92 -22.94
N VAL A 360 -3.79 -14.66 -21.83
CA VAL A 360 -4.46 -14.31 -20.57
C VAL A 360 -3.83 -13.07 -19.92
N LEU A 361 -2.51 -12.92 -19.98
CA LEU A 361 -1.86 -11.68 -19.49
C LEU A 361 -2.25 -10.48 -20.36
N LEU A 362 -2.30 -10.64 -21.68
CA LEU A 362 -2.64 -9.56 -22.60
C LEU A 362 -4.10 -9.09 -22.49
N GLU A 363 -5.01 -9.96 -22.02
CA GLU A 363 -6.38 -9.57 -21.63
C GLU A 363 -6.39 -8.61 -20.43
N ALA A 364 -5.40 -8.69 -19.54
CA ALA A 364 -5.33 -7.90 -18.33
C ALA A 364 -4.36 -6.70 -18.42
N ILE A 365 -3.32 -6.80 -19.25
CA ILE A 365 -2.18 -5.88 -19.28
C ILE A 365 -1.89 -5.48 -20.74
N GLU A 366 -1.65 -4.19 -20.99
CA GLU A 366 -1.23 -3.73 -22.31
C GLU A 366 0.18 -4.22 -22.65
N PRO A 367 0.46 -4.63 -23.92
CA PRO A 367 1.79 -5.07 -24.31
C PRO A 367 2.91 -4.07 -23.98
N SER A 368 2.64 -2.76 -24.05
CA SER A 368 3.60 -1.69 -23.73
C SER A 368 3.91 -1.56 -22.23
N ASN A 369 3.08 -2.14 -21.36
CA ASN A 369 3.30 -2.22 -19.91
C ASN A 369 3.81 -3.59 -19.46
N LEU A 370 3.93 -4.55 -20.39
CA LEU A 370 4.44 -5.89 -20.10
C LEU A 370 5.92 -6.00 -20.56
N PRO A 371 6.83 -6.51 -19.72
CA PRO A 371 8.22 -6.72 -20.12
C PRO A 371 8.37 -7.71 -21.28
N THR A 372 9.39 -7.53 -22.11
CA THR A 372 9.70 -8.45 -23.24
C THR A 372 9.97 -9.88 -22.79
N PHE A 373 10.58 -10.10 -21.62
CA PHE A 373 10.80 -11.43 -21.06
C PHE A 373 9.50 -12.15 -20.62
N LEU A 374 8.36 -11.44 -20.61
CA LEU A 374 7.02 -11.99 -20.41
C LEU A 374 6.18 -11.97 -21.69
N GLY A 375 6.77 -11.63 -22.85
CA GLY A 375 6.08 -11.56 -24.14
C GLY A 375 5.41 -10.22 -24.46
N GLY A 376 5.73 -9.16 -23.72
CA GLY A 376 5.31 -7.79 -24.04
C GLY A 376 6.35 -7.01 -24.87
N ASN A 377 6.23 -5.69 -24.87
CA ASN A 377 7.02 -4.77 -25.70
C ASN A 377 7.93 -3.84 -24.88
N CYS A 378 7.86 -3.87 -23.55
CA CYS A 378 8.64 -2.95 -22.71
C CYS A 378 10.04 -3.52 -22.42
N THR A 379 11.08 -2.71 -22.60
CA THR A 379 12.47 -3.09 -22.31
C THR A 379 13.08 -2.31 -21.15
N CYS A 380 12.77 -1.02 -21.01
CA CYS A 380 13.41 -0.11 -20.06
C CYS A 380 14.95 -0.20 -20.07
N SER A 381 15.54 -0.29 -21.26
CA SER A 381 16.99 -0.49 -21.43
C SER A 381 17.83 0.58 -20.71
N ASP A 382 17.38 1.84 -20.73
CA ASP A 382 18.08 2.98 -20.11
C ASP A 382 18.15 2.90 -18.58
N TYR A 383 17.36 2.00 -17.96
CA TYR A 383 17.28 1.81 -16.51
C TYR A 383 17.80 0.43 -16.06
N GLY A 384 18.48 -0.31 -16.93
CA GLY A 384 18.95 -1.67 -16.63
C GLY A 384 17.84 -2.73 -16.67
N GLY A 385 16.70 -2.43 -17.30
CA GLY A 385 15.60 -3.36 -17.51
C GLY A 385 14.32 -3.05 -16.72
N CYS A 386 13.22 -3.70 -17.10
CA CYS A 386 11.89 -3.44 -16.52
C CYS A 386 11.83 -3.57 -14.98
N LEU A 387 12.49 -4.57 -14.40
CA LEU A 387 12.49 -4.81 -12.95
C LEU A 387 13.39 -3.84 -12.15
N MET A 388 14.26 -3.11 -12.84
CA MET A 388 15.12 -2.07 -12.24
C MET A 388 14.51 -0.67 -12.39
N SER A 389 13.66 -0.46 -13.39
CA SER A 389 13.13 0.86 -13.74
C SER A 389 12.19 1.49 -12.71
N ASP A 390 11.45 0.68 -11.93
CA ASP A 390 10.30 1.16 -11.12
C ASP A 390 9.37 2.06 -11.96
N ARG A 391 9.20 1.76 -13.25
CA ARG A 391 8.40 2.55 -14.20
C ARG A 391 6.93 2.52 -13.80
N GLY A 392 6.26 3.68 -13.80
CA GLY A 392 4.82 3.78 -13.61
C GLY A 392 4.36 5.23 -13.45
N PRO A 393 3.04 5.47 -13.24
CA PRO A 393 2.51 6.80 -12.98
C PRO A 393 3.19 7.55 -11.83
N TRP A 394 3.69 6.81 -10.83
CA TRP A 394 4.43 7.34 -9.68
C TRP A 394 5.83 7.90 -10.01
N LYS A 395 6.24 7.86 -11.28
CA LYS A 395 7.46 8.53 -11.79
C LYS A 395 7.15 9.78 -12.63
N ASN A 396 5.87 10.09 -12.87
CA ASN A 396 5.48 11.27 -13.64
C ASN A 396 5.49 12.53 -12.74
N PRO A 397 6.33 13.55 -13.02
CA PRO A 397 6.43 14.76 -12.20
C PRO A 397 5.08 15.48 -11.99
N GLU A 398 4.25 15.60 -13.04
CA GLU A 398 2.95 16.25 -12.94
C GLU A 398 2.01 15.52 -11.97
N VAL A 399 2.07 14.19 -11.96
CA VAL A 399 1.28 13.36 -11.04
C VAL A 399 1.77 13.53 -9.60
N LEU A 400 3.08 13.62 -9.40
CA LEU A 400 3.68 13.85 -8.09
C LEU A 400 3.31 15.22 -7.52
N GLU A 401 3.35 16.27 -8.34
CA GLU A 401 2.92 17.62 -7.97
C GLU A 401 1.44 17.63 -7.56
N MET A 402 0.58 16.92 -8.31
CA MET A 402 -0.83 16.80 -7.96
C MET A 402 -1.06 16.12 -6.61
N ILE A 403 -0.30 15.05 -6.29
CA ILE A 403 -0.39 14.37 -4.99
C ILE A 403 0.05 15.30 -3.87
N GLN A 404 1.19 16.00 -4.04
CA GLN A 404 1.69 16.95 -3.04
C GLN A 404 0.68 18.07 -2.77
N ALA A 405 0.05 18.60 -3.81
CA ALA A 405 -0.96 19.64 -3.68
C ALA A 405 -2.22 19.18 -2.92
N VAL A 406 -2.61 17.91 -3.04
CA VAL A 406 -3.73 17.35 -2.26
C VAL A 406 -3.33 17.19 -0.79
N ASN A 407 -2.18 16.56 -0.51
CA ASN A 407 -1.73 16.31 0.85
C ASN A 407 -1.53 17.60 1.66
N LEU A 408 -0.94 18.64 1.05
CA LEU A 408 -0.79 19.96 1.69
C LEU A 408 -2.14 20.56 2.09
N ARG A 409 -3.19 20.30 1.31
CA ARG A 409 -4.52 20.83 1.60
C ARG A 409 -5.19 20.08 2.75
N GLU A 410 -5.03 18.76 2.81
CA GLU A 410 -5.51 17.95 3.95
C GLU A 410 -4.84 18.36 5.26
N GLU A 411 -3.53 18.66 5.24
CA GLU A 411 -2.82 19.17 6.41
C GLU A 411 -3.32 20.55 6.88
N ILE A 412 -3.73 21.41 5.95
CA ILE A 412 -4.28 22.74 6.26
C ILE A 412 -5.71 22.61 6.80
N ASP A 413 -6.56 21.82 6.12
CA ASP A 413 -7.95 21.63 6.50
C ASP A 413 -8.05 20.92 7.87
N GLY A 414 -7.19 19.92 8.14
CA GLY A 414 -7.15 19.21 9.43
C GLY A 414 -6.68 20.08 10.61
N LYS A 415 -5.71 20.99 10.41
CA LYS A 415 -5.27 21.93 11.46
C LYS A 415 -6.34 22.96 11.85
N CYS A 416 -7.33 23.20 10.98
CA CYS A 416 -8.44 24.10 11.27
C CYS A 416 -9.56 23.43 12.09
N GLU A 417 -9.68 22.11 12.08
CA GLU A 417 -10.69 21.38 12.86
C GLU A 417 -10.28 21.14 14.33
N ASP A 418 -8.97 21.18 14.64
CA ASP A 418 -8.44 21.01 16.01
C ASP A 418 -8.66 22.23 16.94
N VAL A 419 -9.31 23.30 16.47
CA VAL A 419 -9.72 24.45 17.31
C VAL A 419 -11.14 24.20 17.81
N GLU A 420 -11.26 23.32 18.81
CA GLU A 420 -12.52 23.03 19.49
C GLU A 420 -13.08 24.30 20.17
N VAL A 421 -14.23 24.77 19.70
CA VAL A 421 -15.04 25.76 20.41
C VAL A 421 -15.65 25.05 21.61
N ALA A 422 -15.09 25.33 22.79
CA ALA A 422 -15.67 24.92 24.06
C ALA A 422 -17.10 25.48 24.17
N THR A 423 -18.08 24.58 24.18
CA THR A 423 -19.46 24.89 24.52
C THR A 423 -19.56 25.04 26.04
N GLU A 424 -19.78 26.27 26.51
CA GLU A 424 -20.34 26.47 27.86
C GLU A 424 -21.86 26.36 27.78
N ASP A 425 -22.37 25.41 28.56
CA ASP A 425 -23.78 25.13 28.75
C ASP A 425 -24.32 25.91 29.96
N SER A 426 -25.60 26.25 29.87
CA SER A 426 -26.55 26.50 30.95
C SER A 426 -26.69 27.90 31.61
N SER A 427 -27.96 28.29 31.65
CA SER A 427 -28.68 29.11 32.65
C SER A 427 -28.86 30.61 32.37
N MET A 428 -30.12 30.97 32.10
CA MET A 428 -30.66 32.30 32.40
C MET A 428 -31.71 32.17 33.52
N PRO A 429 -31.72 33.07 34.52
CA PRO A 429 -32.94 33.52 35.15
C PRO A 429 -33.38 34.90 34.63
N LYS A 430 -34.66 34.94 34.28
CA LYS A 430 -35.66 36.03 34.37
C LYS A 430 -35.25 37.51 34.22
N LYS A 431 -35.94 38.10 33.23
CA LYS A 431 -36.27 39.50 32.95
C LYS A 431 -36.63 40.34 34.19
N VAL A 432 -35.99 41.50 34.33
CA VAL A 432 -36.50 42.68 35.06
C VAL A 432 -36.45 43.87 34.10
N GLU A 433 -37.62 44.47 33.85
CA GLU A 433 -37.80 45.78 33.23
C GLU A 433 -37.66 46.87 34.30
N MET A 434 -37.00 48.01 34.01
CA MET A 434 -37.57 49.36 34.25
C MET A 434 -36.68 50.50 33.68
N GLN A 435 -37.26 51.21 32.70
CA GLN A 435 -37.34 52.67 32.46
C GLN A 435 -36.17 53.66 32.71
N THR A 436 -35.82 54.31 31.59
CA THR A 436 -35.66 55.77 31.30
C THR A 436 -34.96 56.72 32.28
N LYS A 437 -33.92 57.44 31.81
CA LYS A 437 -34.00 58.83 31.29
C LYS A 437 -32.62 59.40 30.92
N ASP A 438 -32.59 60.01 29.72
CA ASP A 438 -31.86 61.18 29.23
C ASP A 438 -30.45 61.54 29.72
N GLY A 439 -29.55 61.81 28.75
CA GLY A 439 -28.60 62.92 28.89
C GLY A 439 -27.17 62.72 28.37
N ASP A 440 -27.01 62.83 27.04
CA ASP A 440 -25.87 63.41 26.31
C ASP A 440 -24.54 62.67 26.01
N ASN A 441 -24.33 62.59 24.68
CA ASN A 441 -23.10 62.79 23.90
C ASN A 441 -22.05 61.67 23.76
N THR A 442 -22.03 61.00 22.61
CA THR A 442 -21.18 61.34 21.42
C THR A 442 -21.02 60.11 20.50
N LEU A 443 -21.19 60.33 19.19
CA LEU A 443 -20.76 59.50 18.04
C LEU A 443 -21.19 58.02 17.97
N SER A 444 -22.16 57.73 17.11
CA SER A 444 -21.99 56.87 15.91
C SER A 444 -23.30 56.17 15.54
N LEU A 445 -23.58 56.13 14.22
CA LEU A 445 -24.51 55.22 13.54
C LEU A 445 -26.01 55.47 13.87
N LEU A 446 -26.87 55.77 12.90
CA LEU A 446 -27.51 54.85 11.93
C LEU A 446 -28.37 55.72 10.99
N GLU A 447 -28.60 55.34 9.75
CA GLU A 447 -29.75 54.53 9.31
C GLU A 447 -29.43 54.00 7.90
N GLU A 448 -29.89 52.86 7.39
CA GLU A 448 -30.73 51.74 7.82
C GLU A 448 -30.65 50.80 6.60
N THR A 449 -30.56 49.47 6.71
CA THR A 449 -31.73 48.63 6.96
C THR A 449 -31.29 47.17 7.05
N VAL A 450 -32.05 46.46 7.87
CA VAL A 450 -31.97 45.06 8.25
C VAL A 450 -32.08 44.11 7.05
N CYS A 451 -31.20 43.10 7.00
CA CYS A 451 -31.54 41.78 6.48
C CYS A 451 -31.16 40.73 7.53
N ALA A 452 -32.20 40.15 8.13
CA ALA A 452 -32.13 39.00 9.02
C ALA A 452 -31.58 37.77 8.27
N GLY A 453 -30.66 37.04 8.91
CA GLY A 453 -30.09 35.79 8.42
C GLY A 453 -28.66 35.57 8.96
N SER A 454 -28.54 34.91 10.12
CA SER A 454 -27.30 34.79 10.91
C SER A 454 -26.25 33.82 10.35
N ASP A 455 -26.21 33.54 9.05
CA ASP A 455 -25.14 32.73 8.44
C ASP A 455 -24.05 33.61 7.80
N SER A 456 -24.42 34.78 7.27
CA SER A 456 -23.53 35.68 6.50
C SER A 456 -22.53 36.46 7.37
N ALA A 457 -22.97 36.98 8.52
CA ALA A 457 -22.09 37.72 9.44
C ALA A 457 -21.06 36.82 10.14
N CYS A 458 -21.40 35.53 10.33
CA CYS A 458 -20.48 34.51 10.83
C CYS A 458 -19.41 34.18 9.77
N THR A 459 -19.81 34.01 8.52
CA THR A 459 -18.86 33.80 7.41
C THR A 459 -17.95 35.00 7.18
N CYS A 460 -18.45 36.23 7.35
CA CYS A 460 -17.65 37.44 7.16
C CYS A 460 -16.58 37.62 8.26
N ARG A 461 -16.90 37.32 9.52
CA ARG A 461 -15.92 37.32 10.62
C ARG A 461 -14.88 36.21 10.47
N LEU A 462 -15.32 35.01 10.08
CA LEU A 462 -14.41 33.88 9.84
C LEU A 462 -13.49 34.14 8.63
N ALA A 463 -13.99 34.84 7.60
CA ALA A 463 -13.18 35.27 6.46
C ALA A 463 -12.15 36.33 6.85
N MET A 464 -12.51 37.29 7.70
CA MET A 464 -11.57 38.30 8.20
C MET A 464 -10.46 37.68 9.05
N GLN A 465 -10.80 36.75 9.95
CA GLN A 465 -9.79 36.02 10.74
C GLN A 465 -8.84 35.18 9.88
N LYS A 466 -9.34 34.61 8.77
CA LYS A 466 -8.51 33.89 7.79
C LYS A 466 -7.58 34.83 7.02
N ILE A 467 -8.02 36.06 6.73
CA ILE A 467 -7.19 37.08 6.09
C ILE A 467 -6.07 37.51 7.05
N ASP A 468 -6.38 37.78 8.32
CA ASP A 468 -5.39 38.19 9.33
C ASP A 468 -4.30 37.11 9.53
N CYS A 469 -4.70 35.83 9.54
CA CYS A 469 -3.77 34.70 9.64
C CYS A 469 -2.86 34.57 8.39
N LEU A 470 -3.42 34.80 7.20
CA LEU A 470 -2.65 34.83 5.95
C LEU A 470 -1.67 36.00 5.93
N GLU A 471 -2.07 37.18 6.39
CA GLU A 471 -1.19 38.35 6.48
C GLU A 471 -0.02 38.12 7.44
N ALA A 472 -0.26 37.50 8.60
CA ALA A 472 0.79 37.10 9.53
C ALA A 472 1.76 36.09 8.91
N THR A 473 1.24 35.08 8.20
CA THR A 473 2.06 34.06 7.54
C THR A 473 2.90 34.65 6.41
N VAL A 474 2.35 35.59 5.65
CA VAL A 474 3.09 36.32 4.61
C VAL A 474 4.20 37.17 5.23
N GLY A 475 3.95 37.82 6.37
CA GLY A 475 4.97 38.55 7.12
C GLY A 475 6.13 37.66 7.58
N ASP A 476 5.84 36.47 8.10
CA ASP A 476 6.85 35.49 8.51
C ASP A 476 7.69 34.99 7.32
N ILE A 477 7.05 34.76 6.17
CA ILE A 477 7.73 34.37 4.94
C ILE A 477 8.64 35.50 4.45
N GLN A 478 8.16 36.74 4.45
CA GLN A 478 8.97 37.91 4.07
C GLN A 478 10.19 38.07 5.00
N ASN A 479 10.03 37.86 6.30
CA ASN A 479 11.15 37.89 7.27
C ASN A 479 12.17 36.78 7.01
N LYS A 480 11.72 35.56 6.67
CA LYS A 480 12.61 34.44 6.31
C LYS A 480 13.35 34.71 5.00
N ILE A 481 12.66 35.26 4.00
CA ILE A 481 13.30 35.66 2.73
C ILE A 481 14.38 36.70 3.00
N LYS A 482 14.09 37.74 3.80
CA LYS A 482 15.08 38.77 4.17
C LYS A 482 16.28 38.18 4.91
N THR A 483 16.04 37.23 5.83
CA THR A 483 17.12 36.55 6.56
C THR A 483 18.02 35.73 5.62
N LEU A 484 17.44 35.08 4.61
CA LEU A 484 18.19 34.35 3.59
C LEU A 484 18.96 35.29 2.66
N GLU A 485 18.38 36.41 2.27
CA GLU A 485 19.06 37.45 1.48
C GLU A 485 20.25 38.04 2.25
N ASP A 486 20.09 38.34 3.54
CA ASP A 486 21.17 38.83 4.40
C ASP A 486 22.29 37.79 4.57
N ALA A 487 21.95 36.50 4.68
CA ALA A 487 22.92 35.41 4.75
C ALA A 487 23.67 35.21 3.43
N LEU A 488 22.97 35.37 2.30
CA LEU A 488 23.56 35.32 0.96
C LEU A 488 24.51 36.50 0.74
N GLN A 489 24.13 37.70 1.16
CA GLN A 489 24.99 38.89 1.03
C GLN A 489 26.27 38.75 1.86
N LYS A 490 26.17 38.20 3.08
CA LYS A 490 27.33 37.92 3.95
C LYS A 490 28.29 36.87 3.39
N SER A 491 27.80 35.96 2.54
CA SER A 491 28.64 34.95 1.89
C SER A 491 29.26 35.43 0.57
N ILE A 492 28.75 36.52 -0.02
CA ILE A 492 29.30 37.14 -1.24
C ILE A 492 30.43 38.13 -0.92
N VAL A 493 30.38 38.84 0.22
CA VAL A 493 31.40 39.84 0.61
C VAL A 493 32.83 39.26 0.72
N PRO A 494 33.07 38.05 1.29
CA PRO A 494 34.42 37.48 1.39
C PRO A 494 35.04 37.09 0.04
N LEU A 495 34.24 36.90 -1.02
CA LEU A 495 34.74 36.51 -2.35
C LEU A 495 35.27 37.70 -3.16
N LYS A 496 34.91 38.94 -2.82
CA LYS A 496 35.43 40.14 -3.50
C LYS A 496 36.75 40.66 -2.92
N GLU A 497 37.08 40.30 -1.68
CA GLU A 497 38.34 40.72 -1.03
C GLU A 497 39.51 39.76 -1.31
N GLN A 498 39.27 38.56 -1.86
CA GLN A 498 40.33 37.64 -2.27
C GLN A 498 40.84 37.84 -3.71
N ASP A 499 40.19 38.68 -4.51
CA ASP A 499 40.58 38.95 -5.91
C ASP A 499 41.36 40.27 -6.09
N SER A 500 41.67 41.00 -5.01
CA SER A 500 42.43 42.27 -5.07
C SER A 500 43.91 42.18 -4.70
N ASP A 501 44.41 41.01 -4.26
CA ASP A 501 45.83 40.78 -3.94
C ASP A 501 46.47 39.80 -4.94
N GLN A 502 46.58 40.22 -6.21
CA GLN A 502 47.64 39.72 -7.09
C GLN A 502 48.59 40.88 -7.43
N PRO A 503 49.87 40.83 -7.02
CA PRO A 503 50.85 41.78 -7.49
C PRO A 503 51.17 41.50 -8.96
N ALA A 504 51.15 42.55 -9.77
CA ALA A 504 51.61 42.52 -11.15
C ALA A 504 53.10 42.17 -11.21
N VAL A 505 53.42 41.01 -11.81
CA VAL A 505 54.69 40.71 -12.51
C VAL A 505 54.39 39.79 -13.67
#